data_AF-A0A3R5Q7C8-F1
#
_entry.id   AF-A0A3R5Q7C8-F1
#
_cell.length_a   1.000
_cell.length_b   1.000
_cell.length_c   1.000
_cell.angle_alpha   90.00
_cell.angle_beta   90.00
_cell.angle_gamma   90.00
#
_symmetry.space_group_name_H-M   'P 1'
#
loop_
_entity.id
_entity.type
_entity.pdbx_description
1 polymer ?
#
loop_
_entity_poly.entity_id
_entity_poly.type
_entity_poly.pdbx_seq_one_letter_code
_entity_poly.pdbx_strand_id
1 'polypeptide(L)'
;LYSGVEKLFKDHEGREHLVINNKIFVNATDNTDPEIDVLKKAITDLTFQHPCWGEAMPNASVPLELEIANLVAKGKQVLSLLEVKELNAISKVSVLSNEELSDFLHFQHSLGKMIYFDTPQLRGYVIISPLLLVEVMRSFVTDIAFWPKKGLIRNTFERMSESGIIQRKELYLIWEQKHFTKLSPYKEFIFDILIHLDIISEQRRYDTNTGSRLPVEYFFVPCMLIQRNDTRFMTHECTPEKAISLAFVFKGTIIPPALPNRLISAGLSMWTVKTY
;
A
#
# COMPACT_ATOMS: atom_id res chain seq x y z
N LEU A 1 -0.77 34.83 -13.99
CA LEU A 1 -1.68 33.68 -14.14
C LEU A 1 -2.28 33.15 -12.81
N TYR A 2 -1.70 33.43 -11.63
CA TYR A 2 -2.13 32.82 -10.35
C TYR A 2 -3.23 33.55 -9.56
N SER A 3 -3.55 34.81 -9.87
CA SER A 3 -4.53 35.62 -9.11
C SER A 3 -5.99 35.16 -9.24
N GLY A 4 -6.29 34.28 -10.22
CA GLY A 4 -7.63 33.75 -10.45
C GLY A 4 -7.97 32.55 -9.57
N VAL A 5 -6.99 31.70 -9.24
CA VAL A 5 -7.23 30.46 -8.48
C VAL A 5 -7.53 30.77 -7.02
N GLU A 6 -6.81 31.69 -6.38
CA GLU A 6 -7.11 32.10 -4.99
C GLU A 6 -8.53 32.68 -4.85
N LYS A 7 -9.03 33.38 -5.87
CA LYS A 7 -10.39 33.91 -5.89
C LYS A 7 -11.46 32.82 -5.91
N LEU A 8 -11.19 31.67 -6.53
CA LEU A 8 -12.11 30.53 -6.58
C LEU A 8 -12.28 29.86 -5.21
N PHE A 9 -11.29 30.00 -4.33
CA PHE A 9 -11.30 29.39 -3.00
C PHE A 9 -11.42 30.43 -1.87
N LYS A 10 -11.81 31.67 -2.19
CA LYS A 10 -11.85 32.77 -1.23
C LYS A 10 -12.68 32.44 0.02
N ASP A 11 -13.79 31.73 -0.19
CA ASP A 11 -14.77 31.33 0.83
C ASP A 11 -14.77 29.80 1.09
N HIS A 12 -13.74 29.08 0.61
CA HIS A 12 -13.64 27.63 0.74
C HIS A 12 -12.71 27.27 1.91
N GLU A 13 -13.15 26.40 2.82
CA GLU A 13 -12.39 26.01 4.02
C GLU A 13 -10.99 25.46 3.67
N GLY A 14 -10.86 24.73 2.56
CA GLY A 14 -9.57 24.24 2.04
C GLY A 14 -8.57 25.31 1.55
N ARG A 15 -8.88 26.60 1.68
CA ARG A 15 -7.96 27.69 1.34
C ARG A 15 -6.66 27.66 2.16
N GLU A 16 -6.75 27.23 3.42
CA GLU A 16 -5.56 27.07 4.28
C GLU A 16 -4.58 26.00 3.75
N HIS A 17 -5.07 25.06 2.93
CA HIS A 17 -4.26 24.04 2.27
C HIS A 17 -3.78 24.46 0.87
N LEU A 18 -4.26 25.59 0.34
CA LEU A 18 -3.80 26.13 -0.95
C LEU A 18 -2.46 26.84 -0.80
N VAL A 19 -1.39 26.05 -0.82
CA VAL A 19 -0.02 26.58 -0.89
C VAL A 19 0.31 26.91 -2.35
N ILE A 20 -0.11 28.08 -2.82
CA ILE A 20 0.17 28.55 -4.19
C ILE A 20 1.55 29.20 -4.30
N ASN A 21 2.03 29.85 -3.22
CA ASN A 21 3.25 30.66 -3.23
C ASN A 21 4.57 29.86 -3.11
N ASN A 22 4.53 28.57 -2.78
CA ASN A 22 5.75 27.74 -2.64
C ASN A 22 5.96 26.75 -3.80
N LYS A 23 5.35 26.99 -4.97
CA LYS A 23 5.52 26.10 -6.12
C LYS A 23 6.83 26.43 -6.83
N ILE A 24 7.81 25.53 -6.70
CA ILE A 24 9.04 25.55 -7.47
C ILE A 24 8.78 24.80 -8.77
N PHE A 25 8.98 25.46 -9.91
CA PHE A 25 8.81 24.87 -11.24
C PHE A 25 10.19 24.50 -11.76
N VAL A 26 10.43 23.20 -11.92
CA VAL A 26 11.68 22.68 -12.48
C VAL A 26 11.45 22.09 -13.86
N ASN A 27 12.38 22.35 -14.77
CA ASN A 27 12.52 21.65 -16.02
C ASN A 27 13.35 20.38 -15.81
N ALA A 28 12.66 19.25 -15.60
CA ALA A 28 13.30 17.96 -15.38
C ALA A 28 14.14 17.43 -16.56
N THR A 29 14.16 18.12 -17.71
CA THR A 29 14.98 17.77 -18.88
C THR A 29 16.25 18.61 -19.01
N ASP A 30 16.39 19.67 -18.21
CA ASP A 30 17.55 20.56 -18.20
C ASP A 30 18.33 20.41 -16.89
N ASN A 31 19.50 19.77 -16.97
CA ASN A 31 20.37 19.56 -15.82
C ASN A 31 21.02 20.86 -15.28
N THR A 32 20.87 21.98 -16.00
CA THR A 32 21.41 23.30 -15.64
C THR A 32 20.33 24.29 -15.20
N ASP A 33 19.09 23.82 -15.07
CA ASP A 33 17.97 24.63 -14.61
C ASP A 33 18.26 25.23 -13.22
N PRO A 34 18.35 26.58 -13.09
CA PRO A 34 18.68 27.21 -11.81
C PRO A 34 17.64 26.92 -10.71
N GLU A 35 16.42 26.59 -11.10
CA GLU A 35 15.31 26.27 -10.20
C GLU A 35 15.52 24.92 -9.52
N ILE A 36 16.37 24.04 -10.06
CA ILE A 36 16.83 22.82 -9.39
C ILE A 36 17.63 23.19 -8.13
N ASP A 37 18.46 24.23 -8.17
CA ASP A 37 19.23 24.64 -6.99
C ASP A 37 18.34 25.31 -5.93
N VAL A 38 17.31 26.04 -6.37
CA VAL A 38 16.25 26.55 -5.48
C VAL A 38 15.51 25.39 -4.81
N LEU A 39 15.17 24.34 -5.56
CA LEU A 39 14.53 23.14 -5.03
C LEU A 39 15.43 22.42 -4.03
N LYS A 40 16.71 22.20 -4.35
CA LYS A 40 17.68 21.58 -3.42
C LYS A 40 17.73 22.36 -2.12
N LYS A 41 17.88 23.69 -2.19
CA LYS A 41 17.93 24.54 -1.00
C LYS A 41 16.64 24.44 -0.18
N ALA A 42 15.48 24.50 -0.83
CA ALA A 42 14.20 24.37 -0.14
C ALA A 42 14.05 23.00 0.57
N ILE A 43 14.44 21.91 -0.08
CA ILE A 43 14.45 20.57 0.53
C ILE A 43 15.40 20.54 1.72
N THR A 44 16.61 21.09 1.57
CA THR A 44 17.61 21.16 2.65
C THR A 44 17.08 21.96 3.85
N ASP A 45 16.53 23.15 3.62
CA ASP A 45 15.99 24.02 4.66
C ASP A 45 14.80 23.36 5.39
N LEU A 46 13.90 22.69 4.65
CA LEU A 46 12.80 21.91 5.23
C LEU A 46 13.30 20.70 6.03
N THR A 47 14.35 20.03 5.56
CA THR A 47 14.93 18.88 6.25
C THR A 47 15.49 19.29 7.62
N PHE A 48 16.17 20.45 7.70
CA PHE A 48 16.66 21.00 8.97
C PHE A 48 15.56 21.43 9.93
N GLN A 49 14.35 21.72 9.43
CA GLN A 49 13.19 22.08 10.26
C GLN A 49 12.42 20.86 10.77
N HIS A 50 12.75 19.65 10.29
CA HIS A 50 12.05 18.44 10.72
C HIS A 50 12.23 18.25 12.24
N PRO A 51 11.17 17.97 13.03
CA PRO A 51 11.25 17.87 14.48
C PRO A 51 12.28 16.84 14.98
N CYS A 52 12.46 15.76 14.22
CA CYS A 52 13.42 14.71 14.53
C CYS A 52 14.84 14.97 14.01
N TRP A 53 15.12 16.13 13.41
CA TRP A 53 16.46 16.43 12.93
C TRP A 53 17.44 16.59 14.10
N GLY A 54 18.58 15.89 14.04
CA GLY A 54 19.59 15.90 15.10
C GLY A 54 19.28 15.01 16.30
N GLU A 55 18.21 14.22 16.25
CA GLU A 55 17.97 13.16 17.25
C GLU A 55 19.13 12.16 17.25
N ALA A 56 19.53 11.75 18.45
CA ALA A 56 20.60 10.77 18.62
C ALA A 56 20.12 9.39 18.15
N MET A 57 20.85 8.80 17.22
CA MET A 57 20.61 7.43 16.76
C MET A 57 21.52 6.44 17.48
N PRO A 58 21.01 5.25 17.87
CA PRO A 58 21.85 4.22 18.44
C PRO A 58 22.95 3.79 17.45
N ASN A 59 24.22 4.08 17.79
CA ASN A 59 25.36 3.69 16.96
C ASN A 59 25.41 2.18 16.72
N ALA A 60 24.85 1.38 17.64
CA ALA A 60 24.80 -0.08 17.53
C ALA A 60 23.99 -0.58 16.33
N SER A 61 23.03 0.23 15.83
CA SER A 61 22.17 -0.12 14.69
C SER A 61 22.81 0.17 13.33
N VAL A 62 23.81 1.06 13.29
CA VAL A 62 24.42 1.55 12.04
C VAL A 62 25.06 0.42 11.23
N PRO A 63 25.84 -0.51 11.81
CA PRO A 63 26.43 -1.59 11.02
C PRO A 63 25.39 -2.46 10.31
N LEU A 64 24.33 -2.84 11.00
CA LEU A 64 23.25 -3.64 10.41
C LEU A 64 22.51 -2.87 9.32
N GLU A 65 22.24 -1.57 9.53
CA GLU A 65 21.60 -0.70 8.53
C GLU A 65 22.45 -0.60 7.25
N LEU A 66 23.78 -0.47 7.38
CA LEU A 66 24.70 -0.42 6.23
C LEU A 66 24.74 -1.76 5.47
N GLU A 67 24.76 -2.90 6.16
CA GLU A 67 24.71 -4.20 5.51
C GLU A 67 23.39 -4.43 4.75
N ILE A 68 22.26 -4.02 5.35
CA ILE A 68 20.96 -4.06 4.68
C ILE A 68 20.97 -3.13 3.45
N ALA A 69 21.50 -1.92 3.56
CA ALA A 69 21.62 -0.98 2.44
C ALA A 69 22.47 -1.56 1.29
N ASN A 70 23.57 -2.26 1.60
CA ASN A 70 24.39 -2.96 0.61
C ASN A 70 23.60 -4.07 -0.11
N LEU A 71 22.74 -4.80 0.59
CA LEU A 71 21.87 -5.82 -0.02
C LEU A 71 20.81 -5.20 -0.92
N VAL A 72 20.21 -4.07 -0.51
CA VAL A 72 19.28 -3.30 -1.34
C VAL A 72 19.96 -2.81 -2.61
N ALA A 73 21.19 -2.29 -2.51
CA ALA A 73 21.98 -1.86 -3.67
C ALA A 73 22.29 -3.00 -4.65
N LYS A 74 22.42 -4.23 -4.14
CA LYS A 74 22.58 -5.46 -4.93
C LYS A 74 21.24 -6.00 -5.47
N GLY A 75 20.12 -5.33 -5.22
CA GLY A 75 18.79 -5.66 -5.72
C GLY A 75 18.00 -6.67 -4.87
N LYS A 76 18.47 -7.03 -3.67
CA LYS A 76 17.70 -7.85 -2.73
C LYS A 76 16.61 -6.98 -2.08
N GLN A 77 15.38 -7.49 -2.05
CA GLN A 77 14.22 -6.71 -1.57
C GLN A 77 13.58 -7.27 -0.30
N VAL A 78 13.77 -8.57 0.00
CA VAL A 78 13.19 -9.27 1.14
C VAL A 78 14.26 -10.09 1.83
N LEU A 79 14.25 -10.14 3.15
CA LEU A 79 15.01 -11.06 3.98
C LEU A 79 14.05 -11.86 4.86
N SER A 80 14.36 -13.12 5.09
CA SER A 80 13.79 -13.86 6.22
C SER A 80 14.32 -13.29 7.54
N LEU A 81 13.56 -13.45 8.62
CA LEU A 81 14.00 -13.02 9.95
C LEU A 81 15.29 -13.76 10.38
N LEU A 82 15.52 -14.99 9.89
CA LEU A 82 16.76 -15.72 10.10
C LEU A 82 17.93 -15.05 9.39
N GLU A 83 17.79 -14.69 8.11
CA GLU A 83 18.83 -13.93 7.37
C GLU A 83 19.16 -12.61 8.10
N VAL A 84 18.16 -11.91 8.64
CA VAL A 84 18.40 -10.68 9.43
C VAL A 84 19.21 -10.96 10.70
N LYS A 85 18.90 -12.04 11.43
CA LYS A 85 19.65 -12.44 12.62
C LYS A 85 21.09 -12.84 12.29
N GLU A 86 21.29 -13.53 11.18
CA GLU A 86 22.62 -13.90 10.68
C GLU A 86 23.44 -12.66 10.30
N LEU A 87 22.84 -11.70 9.61
CA LEU A 87 23.50 -10.42 9.29
C LEU A 87 23.89 -9.65 10.55
N ASN A 88 22.99 -9.58 11.54
CA ASN A 88 23.28 -8.96 12.83
C ASN A 88 24.45 -9.64 13.56
N ALA A 89 24.55 -10.98 13.50
CA ALA A 89 25.66 -11.73 14.10
C ALA A 89 27.01 -11.53 13.40
N ILE A 90 27.01 -11.19 12.11
CA ILE A 90 28.23 -10.92 11.33
C ILE A 90 28.83 -9.55 11.68
N SER A 91 28.02 -8.61 12.19
CA SER A 91 28.45 -7.29 12.62
C SER A 91 29.47 -7.40 13.77
N LYS A 92 30.76 -7.26 13.44
CA LYS A 92 31.85 -7.33 14.43
C LYS A 92 31.92 -6.13 15.38
N VAL A 93 31.16 -5.08 15.09
CA VAL A 93 31.21 -3.80 15.80
C VAL A 93 30.15 -3.74 16.91
N SER A 94 28.94 -4.21 16.61
CA SER A 94 27.83 -4.24 17.56
C SER A 94 26.80 -5.27 17.09
N VAL A 95 26.56 -6.26 17.94
CA VAL A 95 25.52 -7.27 17.73
C VAL A 95 24.33 -6.90 18.60
N LEU A 96 23.17 -6.67 18.00
CA LEU A 96 21.94 -6.38 18.73
C LEU A 96 21.41 -7.65 19.40
N SER A 97 20.94 -7.54 20.63
CA SER A 97 20.12 -8.58 21.27
C SER A 97 18.81 -8.79 20.50
N ASN A 98 18.06 -9.84 20.85
CA ASN A 98 16.77 -10.10 20.20
C ASN A 98 15.75 -8.97 20.42
N GLU A 99 15.77 -8.35 21.60
CA GLU A 99 14.89 -7.22 21.94
C GLU A 99 15.30 -5.97 21.14
N GLU A 100 16.59 -5.61 21.16
CA GLU A 100 17.11 -4.48 20.37
C GLU A 100 16.92 -4.67 18.87
N LEU A 101 17.01 -5.90 18.36
CA LEU A 101 16.74 -6.20 16.96
C LEU A 101 15.25 -6.01 16.63
N SER A 102 14.35 -6.38 17.53
CA SER A 102 12.92 -6.13 17.37
C SER A 102 12.63 -4.63 17.33
N ASP A 103 13.18 -3.88 18.28
CA ASP A 103 13.05 -2.42 18.34
C ASP A 103 13.62 -1.76 17.08
N PHE A 104 14.78 -2.22 16.60
CA PHE A 104 15.35 -1.78 15.35
C PHE A 104 14.40 -1.98 14.17
N LEU A 105 13.80 -3.18 14.03
CA LEU A 105 12.87 -3.46 12.94
C LEU A 105 11.61 -2.59 13.00
N HIS A 106 11.04 -2.39 14.20
CA HIS A 106 9.89 -1.50 14.39
C HIS A 106 10.23 -0.04 14.09
N PHE A 107 11.41 0.42 14.48
CA PHE A 107 11.88 1.76 14.22
C PHE A 107 12.12 1.99 12.72
N GLN A 108 12.80 1.08 12.03
CA GLN A 108 12.99 1.19 10.57
C GLN A 108 11.67 1.08 9.80
N HIS A 109 10.71 0.33 10.33
CA HIS A 109 9.35 0.26 9.80
C HIS A 109 8.59 1.59 9.93
N SER A 110 8.66 2.25 11.09
CA SER A 110 7.99 3.54 11.30
C SER A 110 8.56 4.66 10.43
N LEU A 111 9.86 4.60 10.12
CA LEU A 111 10.52 5.49 9.15
C LEU A 111 10.16 5.18 7.69
N GLY A 112 9.50 4.05 7.42
CA GLY A 112 9.21 3.60 6.06
C GLY A 112 10.45 3.18 5.26
N LYS A 113 11.61 3.01 5.91
CA LYS A 113 12.84 2.51 5.28
C LYS A 113 12.75 1.02 4.98
N MET A 114 12.02 0.29 5.82
CA MET A 114 11.78 -1.15 5.72
C MET A 114 10.31 -1.44 6.06
N ILE A 115 9.82 -2.64 5.76
CA ILE A 115 8.48 -3.07 6.17
C ILE A 115 8.58 -4.38 6.94
N TYR A 116 8.14 -4.34 8.20
CA TYR A 116 8.10 -5.48 9.09
C TYR A 116 6.76 -5.47 9.83
N PHE A 117 6.08 -6.62 9.82
CA PHE A 117 4.83 -6.81 10.53
C PHE A 117 5.06 -7.84 11.63
N ASP A 118 4.91 -7.41 12.88
CA ASP A 118 5.02 -8.30 14.03
C ASP A 118 3.71 -9.07 14.28
N THR A 119 3.24 -9.76 13.24
CA THR A 119 2.06 -10.64 13.30
C THR A 119 2.47 -12.08 12.97
N PRO A 120 1.85 -13.10 13.57
CA PRO A 120 2.29 -14.49 13.41
C PRO A 120 2.46 -14.95 11.95
N GLN A 121 1.62 -14.45 11.04
CA GLN A 121 1.64 -14.80 9.62
C GLN A 121 2.76 -14.11 8.83
N LEU A 122 3.19 -12.91 9.26
CA LEU A 122 4.11 -12.06 8.50
C LEU A 122 5.50 -11.90 9.14
N ARG A 123 5.64 -12.22 10.43
CA ARG A 123 6.88 -12.08 11.21
C ARG A 123 8.09 -12.79 10.61
N GLY A 124 7.87 -13.82 9.77
CA GLY A 124 8.92 -14.60 9.15
C GLY A 124 9.80 -13.83 8.15
N TYR A 125 9.33 -12.68 7.65
CA TYR A 125 10.02 -11.91 6.62
C TYR A 125 10.03 -10.41 6.92
N VAL A 126 11.03 -9.75 6.35
CA VAL A 126 11.27 -8.31 6.41
C VAL A 126 11.49 -7.82 4.98
N ILE A 127 10.67 -6.87 4.54
CA ILE A 127 10.90 -6.19 3.26
C ILE A 127 11.92 -5.09 3.51
N ILE A 128 13.14 -5.31 3.02
CA ILE A 128 14.25 -4.35 3.14
C ILE A 128 14.22 -3.26 2.07
N SER A 129 13.42 -3.45 1.01
CA SER A 129 13.18 -2.41 0.00
C SER A 129 11.66 -2.19 -0.18
N PRO A 130 11.10 -1.10 0.36
CA PRO A 130 9.67 -0.78 0.25
C PRO A 130 9.16 -0.69 -1.20
N LEU A 131 10.06 -0.48 -2.17
CA LEU A 131 9.74 -0.52 -3.61
C LEU A 131 9.08 -1.83 -4.04
N LEU A 132 9.33 -2.93 -3.34
CA LEU A 132 8.64 -4.19 -3.60
C LEU A 132 7.11 -4.04 -3.51
N LEU A 133 6.60 -3.33 -2.51
CA LEU A 133 5.16 -3.12 -2.36
C LEU A 133 4.61 -2.25 -3.50
N VAL A 134 5.39 -1.29 -3.98
CA VAL A 134 5.02 -0.50 -5.16
C VAL A 134 4.93 -1.41 -6.40
N GLU A 135 5.86 -2.33 -6.59
CA GLU A 135 5.82 -3.32 -7.68
C GLU A 135 4.61 -4.26 -7.56
N VAL A 136 4.27 -4.71 -6.35
CA VAL A 136 3.08 -5.52 -6.07
C VAL A 136 1.81 -4.75 -6.43
N MET A 137 1.66 -3.51 -5.93
CA MET A 137 0.48 -2.70 -6.22
C MET A 137 0.34 -2.42 -7.71
N ARG A 138 1.45 -2.05 -8.37
CA ARG A 138 1.47 -1.78 -9.82
C ARG A 138 1.10 -3.02 -10.65
N SER A 139 1.28 -4.23 -10.13
CA SER A 139 1.02 -5.44 -10.88
C SER A 139 -0.47 -5.67 -11.16
N PHE A 140 -1.37 -5.19 -10.30
CA PHE A 140 -2.81 -5.45 -10.44
C PHE A 140 -3.73 -4.28 -10.03
N VAL A 141 -3.26 -3.34 -9.21
CA VAL A 141 -3.99 -2.12 -8.86
C VAL A 141 -3.43 -0.97 -9.70
N THR A 142 -3.87 -0.88 -10.95
CA THR A 142 -3.34 0.09 -11.90
C THR A 142 -4.41 0.62 -12.85
N ASP A 143 -4.20 1.82 -13.37
CA ASP A 143 -5.11 2.50 -14.29
C ASP A 143 -5.22 1.74 -15.64
N ILE A 144 -6.39 1.85 -16.28
CA ILE A 144 -6.70 1.25 -17.59
C ILE A 144 -5.62 1.55 -18.64
N ALA A 145 -5.02 2.75 -18.58
CA ALA A 145 -3.95 3.17 -19.49
C ALA A 145 -2.70 2.27 -19.43
N PHE A 146 -2.47 1.59 -18.31
CA PHE A 146 -1.31 0.71 -18.09
C PHE A 146 -1.63 -0.77 -18.32
N TRP A 147 -2.87 -1.12 -18.64
CA TRP A 147 -3.25 -2.52 -18.85
C TRP A 147 -2.61 -3.07 -20.13
N PRO A 148 -2.30 -4.38 -20.17
CA PRO A 148 -1.91 -5.03 -21.40
C PRO A 148 -2.95 -4.80 -22.51
N LYS A 149 -2.52 -4.58 -23.75
CA LYS A 149 -3.46 -4.28 -24.84
C LYS A 149 -4.37 -5.44 -25.20
N LYS A 150 -3.92 -6.69 -24.99
CA LYS A 150 -4.60 -7.94 -25.42
C LYS A 150 -4.18 -9.10 -24.52
N GLY A 151 -4.94 -10.20 -24.56
CA GLY A 151 -4.57 -11.49 -23.96
C GLY A 151 -5.25 -11.77 -22.62
N LEU A 152 -4.94 -12.93 -22.02
CA LEU A 152 -5.62 -13.43 -20.82
C LEU A 152 -5.61 -12.41 -19.66
N ILE A 153 -4.47 -11.75 -19.46
CA ILE A 153 -4.29 -10.82 -18.34
C ILE A 153 -5.14 -9.55 -18.55
N ARG A 154 -5.29 -9.08 -19.80
CA ARG A 154 -6.23 -8.00 -20.12
C ARG A 154 -7.66 -8.38 -19.74
N ASN A 155 -8.09 -9.59 -20.09
CA ASN A 155 -9.42 -10.09 -19.73
C ASN A 155 -9.61 -10.17 -18.21
N THR A 156 -8.57 -10.54 -17.45
CA THR A 156 -8.59 -10.51 -15.98
C THR A 156 -8.81 -9.10 -15.46
N PHE A 157 -8.08 -8.10 -15.96
CA PHE A 157 -8.27 -6.70 -15.54
C PHE A 157 -9.66 -6.16 -15.87
N GLU A 158 -10.17 -6.44 -17.07
CA GLU A 158 -11.53 -6.06 -17.47
C GLU A 158 -12.56 -6.66 -16.51
N ARG A 159 -12.51 -7.97 -16.29
CA ARG A 159 -13.42 -8.64 -15.35
C ARG A 159 -13.30 -8.12 -13.93
N MET A 160 -12.07 -7.85 -13.46
CA MET A 160 -11.84 -7.27 -12.14
C MET A 160 -12.42 -5.85 -12.03
N SER A 161 -12.41 -5.07 -13.12
CA SER A 161 -12.99 -3.72 -13.12
C SER A 161 -14.51 -3.67 -13.05
N GLU A 162 -15.16 -4.74 -13.53
CA GLU A 162 -16.61 -4.91 -13.49
C GLU A 162 -17.07 -5.54 -12.17
N SER A 163 -16.37 -6.57 -11.71
CA SER A 163 -16.80 -7.40 -10.58
C SER A 163 -16.06 -7.10 -9.26
N GLY A 164 -14.91 -6.45 -9.32
CA GLY A 164 -14.02 -6.28 -8.16
C GLY A 164 -13.41 -7.59 -7.69
N ILE A 165 -13.42 -8.65 -8.50
CA ILE A 165 -12.98 -10.00 -8.10
C ILE A 165 -11.76 -10.43 -8.91
N ILE A 166 -10.78 -11.00 -8.23
CA ILE A 166 -9.60 -11.63 -8.84
C ILE A 166 -9.37 -13.03 -8.26
N GLN A 167 -9.09 -14.00 -9.13
CA GLN A 167 -8.78 -15.36 -8.68
C GLN A 167 -7.31 -15.45 -8.26
N ARG A 168 -7.02 -16.29 -7.25
CA ARG A 168 -5.65 -16.51 -6.76
C ARG A 168 -4.69 -16.88 -7.90
N LYS A 169 -5.11 -17.78 -8.80
CA LYS A 169 -4.30 -18.23 -9.95
C LYS A 169 -4.00 -17.11 -10.96
N GLU A 170 -4.85 -16.09 -11.06
CA GLU A 170 -4.62 -14.99 -11.99
C GLU A 170 -3.55 -14.02 -11.48
N LEU A 171 -3.51 -13.79 -10.17
CA LEU A 171 -2.41 -13.05 -9.56
C LEU A 171 -1.07 -13.78 -9.74
N TYR A 172 -1.05 -15.11 -9.62
CA TYR A 172 0.15 -15.88 -9.95
C TYR A 172 0.59 -15.68 -11.41
N LEU A 173 -0.34 -15.73 -12.36
CA LEU A 173 -0.05 -15.50 -13.79
C LEU A 173 0.48 -14.07 -14.05
N ILE A 174 -0.08 -13.08 -13.35
CA ILE A 174 0.41 -11.69 -13.39
C ILE A 174 1.85 -11.61 -12.86
N TRP A 175 2.13 -12.25 -11.73
CA TRP A 175 3.45 -12.22 -11.08
C TRP A 175 4.49 -13.11 -11.78
N GLU A 176 4.08 -14.00 -12.68
CA GLU A 176 4.96 -14.77 -13.55
C GLU A 176 5.43 -14.00 -14.79
N GLN A 177 4.83 -12.83 -15.09
CA GLN A 177 5.32 -11.97 -16.15
C GLN A 177 6.75 -11.52 -15.88
N LYS A 178 7.54 -11.36 -16.94
CA LYS A 178 8.95 -10.92 -16.90
C LYS A 178 9.19 -9.67 -16.04
N HIS A 179 8.22 -8.75 -15.99
CA HIS A 179 8.31 -7.51 -15.22
C HIS A 179 8.14 -7.68 -13.70
N PHE A 180 7.57 -8.80 -13.26
CA PHE A 180 7.19 -9.07 -11.87
C PHE A 180 7.80 -10.37 -11.32
N THR A 181 8.74 -11.00 -12.04
CA THR A 181 9.36 -12.27 -11.64
C THR A 181 10.01 -12.23 -10.26
N LYS A 182 10.46 -11.05 -9.80
CA LYS A 182 11.00 -10.83 -8.45
C LYS A 182 9.99 -11.13 -7.33
N LEU A 183 8.69 -11.04 -7.62
CA LEU A 183 7.60 -11.35 -6.68
C LEU A 183 7.39 -12.86 -6.52
N SER A 184 7.78 -13.65 -7.52
CA SER A 184 7.48 -15.08 -7.59
C SER A 184 7.95 -15.92 -6.40
N PRO A 185 9.12 -15.66 -5.77
CA PRO A 185 9.55 -16.41 -4.59
C PRO A 185 8.71 -16.12 -3.33
N TYR A 186 7.98 -15.02 -3.31
CA TYR A 186 7.32 -14.48 -2.12
C TYR A 186 5.80 -14.39 -2.27
N LYS A 187 5.20 -15.13 -3.22
CA LYS A 187 3.76 -15.00 -3.58
C LYS A 187 2.82 -15.15 -2.37
N GLU A 188 3.03 -16.15 -1.52
CA GLU A 188 2.19 -16.36 -0.32
C GLU A 188 2.36 -15.24 0.70
N PHE A 189 3.61 -14.86 0.97
CA PHE A 189 3.89 -13.73 1.86
C PHE A 189 3.27 -12.42 1.34
N ILE A 190 3.30 -12.18 0.02
CA ILE A 190 2.68 -11.02 -0.62
C ILE A 190 1.15 -11.06 -0.45
N PHE A 191 0.52 -12.22 -0.57
CA PHE A 191 -0.90 -12.38 -0.30
C PHE A 191 -1.24 -11.98 1.13
N ASP A 192 -0.50 -12.50 2.10
CA ASP A 192 -0.73 -12.20 3.51
C ASP A 192 -0.57 -10.70 3.79
N ILE A 193 0.38 -10.02 3.14
CA ILE A 193 0.54 -8.55 3.24
C ILE A 193 -0.66 -7.82 2.64
N LEU A 194 -1.08 -8.19 1.43
CA LEU A 194 -2.22 -7.55 0.74
C LEU A 194 -3.52 -7.68 1.55
N ILE A 195 -3.71 -8.82 2.22
CA ILE A 195 -4.82 -9.05 3.14
C ILE A 195 -4.65 -8.18 4.39
N HIS A 196 -3.46 -8.17 5.00
CA HIS A 196 -3.19 -7.40 6.21
C HIS A 196 -3.36 -5.89 6.02
N LEU A 197 -3.10 -5.37 4.81
CA LEU A 197 -3.24 -3.96 4.46
C LEU A 197 -4.63 -3.57 3.93
N ASP A 198 -5.59 -4.49 3.94
CA ASP A 198 -6.94 -4.34 3.37
C ASP A 198 -6.94 -3.92 1.90
N ILE A 199 -5.93 -4.33 1.14
CA ILE A 199 -5.85 -4.10 -0.31
C ILE A 199 -6.74 -5.11 -1.04
N ILE A 200 -6.65 -6.37 -0.60
CA ILE A 200 -7.55 -7.43 -1.05
C ILE A 200 -8.30 -8.01 0.15
N SER A 201 -9.45 -8.62 -0.09
CA SER A 201 -10.25 -9.22 0.97
C SER A 201 -10.68 -10.62 0.63
N GLU A 202 -10.52 -11.51 1.60
CA GLU A 202 -10.93 -12.90 1.48
C GLU A 202 -12.44 -13.03 1.72
N GLN A 203 -13.12 -13.81 0.89
CA GLN A 203 -14.45 -14.27 1.26
C GLN A 203 -14.33 -15.39 2.31
N ARG A 204 -14.86 -15.16 3.51
CA ARG A 204 -14.95 -16.21 4.52
C ARG A 204 -16.12 -17.13 4.19
N ARG A 205 -15.80 -18.33 3.70
CA ARG A 205 -16.77 -19.39 3.42
C ARG A 205 -16.55 -20.55 4.38
N TYR A 206 -17.65 -21.16 4.82
CA TYR A 206 -17.64 -22.32 5.72
C TYR A 206 -18.50 -23.41 5.11
N ASP A 207 -18.02 -24.65 5.19
CA ASP A 207 -18.78 -25.83 4.82
C ASP A 207 -19.96 -25.99 5.79
N THR A 208 -21.17 -26.12 5.24
CA THR A 208 -22.41 -26.14 6.04
C THR A 208 -22.57 -27.39 6.89
N ASN A 209 -21.91 -28.49 6.52
CA ASN A 209 -22.05 -29.77 7.20
C ASN A 209 -20.98 -29.95 8.29
N THR A 210 -19.77 -29.49 8.02
CA THR A 210 -18.60 -29.67 8.89
C THR A 210 -18.23 -28.42 9.68
N GLY A 211 -18.79 -27.26 9.34
CA GLY A 211 -18.43 -25.95 9.91
C GLY A 211 -16.99 -25.51 9.59
N SER A 212 -16.28 -26.26 8.75
CA SER A 212 -14.87 -26.02 8.45
C SER A 212 -14.71 -24.88 7.44
N ARG A 213 -13.66 -24.08 7.59
CA ARG A 213 -13.36 -22.99 6.65
C ARG A 213 -12.96 -23.57 5.29
N LEU A 214 -13.64 -23.13 4.24
CA LEU A 214 -13.31 -23.51 2.86
C LEU A 214 -12.10 -22.72 2.35
N PRO A 215 -11.31 -23.30 1.42
CA PRO A 215 -10.20 -22.60 0.78
C PRO A 215 -10.64 -21.31 0.07
N VAL A 216 -9.75 -20.31 0.10
CA VAL A 216 -9.94 -19.03 -0.58
C VAL A 216 -9.54 -19.19 -2.05
N GLU A 217 -10.53 -19.19 -2.93
CA GLU A 217 -10.34 -19.34 -4.39
C GLU A 217 -10.13 -18.00 -5.10
N TYR A 218 -10.69 -16.94 -4.55
CA TYR A 218 -10.67 -15.60 -5.10
C TYR A 218 -10.68 -14.55 -4.00
N PHE A 219 -10.31 -13.34 -4.37
CA PHE A 219 -10.26 -12.17 -3.50
C PHE A 219 -11.09 -11.05 -4.09
N PHE A 220 -11.64 -10.22 -3.20
CA PHE A 220 -12.21 -8.94 -3.57
C PHE A 220 -11.12 -7.87 -3.60
N VAL A 221 -11.17 -6.98 -4.58
CA VAL A 221 -10.26 -5.85 -4.78
C VAL A 221 -11.13 -4.60 -4.99
N PRO A 222 -11.72 -4.02 -3.92
CA PRO A 222 -12.73 -2.98 -4.06
C PRO A 222 -12.23 -1.73 -4.81
N CYS A 223 -10.94 -1.40 -4.68
CA CYS A 223 -10.34 -0.25 -5.34
C CYS A 223 -10.30 -0.36 -6.88
N MET A 224 -10.52 -1.55 -7.43
CA MET A 224 -10.56 -1.77 -8.88
C MET A 224 -11.98 -1.69 -9.46
N LEU A 225 -13.03 -1.56 -8.63
CA LEU A 225 -14.40 -1.39 -9.11
C LEU A 225 -14.58 -0.01 -9.77
N ILE A 226 -14.81 -0.01 -11.08
CA ILE A 226 -15.04 1.24 -11.84
C ILE A 226 -16.52 1.38 -12.20
N GLN A 227 -17.25 0.27 -12.36
CA GLN A 227 -18.66 0.32 -12.69
C GLN A 227 -19.49 0.84 -11.51
N ARG A 228 -20.30 1.87 -11.78
CA ARG A 228 -21.34 2.29 -10.86
C ARG A 228 -22.45 1.26 -10.92
N ASN A 229 -22.70 0.61 -9.78
CA ASN A 229 -23.83 -0.28 -9.67
C ASN A 229 -25.15 0.49 -9.81
N ASP A 230 -26.11 -0.19 -10.38
CA ASP A 230 -27.46 0.30 -10.54
C ASP A 230 -28.15 0.44 -9.18
N THR A 231 -28.37 1.68 -8.75
CA THR A 231 -29.01 2.00 -7.46
C THR A 231 -30.47 1.55 -7.39
N ARG A 232 -31.05 1.01 -8.48
CA ARG A 232 -32.41 0.45 -8.50
C ARG A 232 -32.63 -0.64 -7.44
N PHE A 233 -31.60 -1.43 -7.11
CA PHE A 233 -31.67 -2.41 -6.02
C PHE A 233 -31.86 -1.74 -4.65
N MET A 234 -31.10 -0.67 -4.36
CA MET A 234 -31.24 0.10 -3.12
C MET A 234 -32.66 0.68 -2.99
N THR A 235 -33.24 1.17 -4.08
CA THR A 235 -34.61 1.72 -4.05
C THR A 235 -35.70 0.66 -3.82
N HIS A 236 -35.45 -0.60 -4.18
CA HIS A 236 -36.42 -1.69 -4.00
C HIS A 236 -36.32 -2.33 -2.61
N GLU A 237 -35.10 -2.59 -2.13
CA GLU A 237 -34.88 -3.32 -0.87
C GLU A 237 -34.80 -2.40 0.36
N CYS A 238 -34.30 -1.17 0.22
CA CYS A 238 -34.23 -0.20 1.32
C CYS A 238 -35.53 0.63 1.43
N THR A 239 -36.65 -0.05 1.72
CA THR A 239 -37.83 0.67 2.20
C THR A 239 -37.58 1.16 3.63
N PRO A 240 -37.99 2.39 4.00
CA PRO A 240 -37.73 2.96 5.34
C PRO A 240 -38.21 2.06 6.50
N GLU A 241 -39.21 1.23 6.24
CA GLU A 241 -39.80 0.30 7.20
C GLU A 241 -38.98 -0.98 7.40
N LYS A 242 -38.06 -1.32 6.50
CA LYS A 242 -37.29 -2.58 6.50
C LYS A 242 -35.78 -2.39 6.65
N ALA A 243 -35.30 -1.15 6.67
CA ALA A 243 -33.86 -0.85 6.70
C ALA A 243 -33.48 -0.03 7.94
N ILE A 244 -32.49 -0.52 8.70
CA ILE A 244 -31.77 0.30 9.67
C ILE A 244 -30.77 1.14 8.87
N SER A 245 -31.01 2.44 8.81
CA SER A 245 -30.12 3.38 8.13
C SER A 245 -29.07 3.90 9.10
N LEU A 246 -27.79 3.70 8.77
CA LEU A 246 -26.66 4.29 9.48
C LEU A 246 -25.99 5.31 8.57
N ALA A 247 -25.99 6.58 8.99
CA ALA A 247 -25.37 7.66 8.26
C ALA A 247 -24.09 8.13 8.98
N PHE A 248 -22.98 8.17 8.25
CA PHE A 248 -21.72 8.72 8.74
C PHE A 248 -21.49 10.09 8.12
N VAL A 249 -21.40 11.11 8.97
CA VAL A 249 -21.07 12.48 8.54
C VAL A 249 -19.63 12.76 8.93
N PHE A 250 -18.77 12.91 7.92
CA PHE A 250 -17.39 13.30 8.13
C PHE A 250 -17.34 14.81 8.39
N LYS A 251 -16.74 15.20 9.53
CA LYS A 251 -16.53 16.62 9.86
C LYS A 251 -15.39 17.25 9.06
N GLY A 252 -14.45 16.44 8.60
CA GLY A 252 -13.36 16.89 7.74
C GLY A 252 -13.81 17.05 6.29
N THR A 253 -13.22 18.01 5.60
CA THR A 253 -13.48 18.31 4.18
C THR A 253 -12.89 17.26 3.24
N ILE A 254 -11.90 16.48 3.71
CA ILE A 254 -11.22 15.45 2.94
C ILE A 254 -11.56 14.08 3.53
N ILE A 255 -12.24 13.26 2.72
CA ILE A 255 -12.48 11.84 3.03
C ILE A 255 -11.32 11.04 2.41
N PRO A 256 -10.58 10.22 3.18
CA PRO A 256 -9.52 9.39 2.63
C PRO A 256 -10.05 8.49 1.50
N PRO A 257 -9.47 8.51 0.28
CA PRO A 257 -9.95 7.73 -0.86
C PRO A 257 -10.02 6.22 -0.60
N ALA A 258 -9.20 5.71 0.31
CA ALA A 258 -9.17 4.30 0.68
C ALA A 258 -10.30 3.88 1.65
N LEU A 259 -10.97 4.83 2.31
CA LEU A 259 -11.95 4.53 3.35
C LEU A 259 -13.17 3.73 2.82
N PRO A 260 -13.80 4.09 1.69
CA PRO A 260 -14.90 3.29 1.14
C PRO A 260 -14.47 1.86 0.80
N ASN A 261 -13.25 1.69 0.25
CA ASN A 261 -12.71 0.39 -0.11
C ASN A 261 -12.55 -0.49 1.14
N ARG A 262 -11.99 0.06 2.22
CA ARG A 262 -11.84 -0.65 3.50
C ARG A 262 -13.17 -1.01 4.15
N LEU A 263 -14.18 -0.15 4.06
CA LEU A 263 -15.52 -0.44 4.55
C LEU A 263 -16.18 -1.59 3.77
N ILE A 264 -16.05 -1.59 2.45
CA ILE A 264 -16.53 -2.68 1.59
C ILE A 264 -15.80 -3.98 1.94
N SER A 265 -14.47 -3.94 2.01
CA SER A 265 -13.62 -5.06 2.43
C SER A 265 -14.06 -5.65 3.78
N ALA A 266 -14.27 -4.81 4.79
CA ALA A 266 -14.74 -5.22 6.10
C ALA A 266 -16.11 -5.91 6.01
N GLY A 267 -17.07 -5.31 5.30
CA GLY A 267 -18.40 -5.89 5.09
C GLY A 267 -18.35 -7.25 4.40
N LEU A 268 -17.57 -7.38 3.32
CA LEU A 268 -17.40 -8.63 2.56
C LEU A 268 -16.71 -9.73 3.35
N SER A 269 -15.85 -9.36 4.32
CA SER A 269 -15.21 -10.33 5.21
C SER A 269 -16.14 -10.85 6.32
N MET A 270 -17.16 -10.07 6.69
CA MET A 270 -18.13 -10.41 7.74
C MET A 270 -19.35 -11.14 7.21
N TRP A 271 -19.86 -10.74 6.05
CA TRP A 271 -21.09 -11.28 5.49
C TRP A 271 -20.81 -12.19 4.32
N THR A 272 -21.41 -13.38 4.33
CA THR A 272 -21.47 -14.24 3.16
C THR A 272 -22.30 -13.53 2.10
N VAL A 273 -21.63 -13.06 1.05
CA VAL A 273 -22.30 -12.63 -0.18
C VAL A 273 -23.10 -13.83 -0.68
N LYS A 274 -24.43 -13.74 -0.62
CA LYS A 274 -25.29 -14.76 -1.23
C LYS A 274 -24.99 -14.79 -2.72
N THR A 275 -24.39 -15.88 -3.17
CA THR A 275 -24.33 -16.21 -4.59
C THR A 275 -25.72 -16.67 -4.99
N TYR A 276 -26.46 -15.82 -5.69
CA TYR A 276 -27.73 -16.16 -6.34
C TYR A 276 -27.46 -16.91 -7.64
#